data_AF-A0A7X2T2H7-F1
#
_entry.id   AF-A0A7X2T2H7-F1
#
_cell.length_a   1.000
_cell.length_b   1.000
_cell.length_c   1.000
_cell.angle_alpha   90.00
_cell.angle_beta   90.00
_cell.angle_gamma   90.00
#
_symmetry.space_group_name_H-M   'P 1'
#
loop_
_entity.id
_entity.type
_entity.pdbx_description
1 polymer ?
#
loop_
_entity_poly.entity_id
_entity_poly.type
_entity_poly.pdbx_seq_one_letter_code
_entity_poly.pdbx_strand_id
1 'polypeptide(L)'
;MLHRITQFIWALTSSFKKVDYKYVSRYLTDDEKHLFNNMKKSDMQHCIRVAKNIEYSLGNKEYNIKYDDQKINELIRLGLLHDIGKSECKLNCIEKSIMVILNKLTKSKIKKFTKFKIVRNYYNHADRGANLLSQLNNQYTDQFIEAIKNHHNKGTIKNEELLILKRADDIS
;
A
#
# COMPACT_ATOMS: atom_id res chain seq x y z
N MET A 1 5.35 6.79 17.77
CA MET A 1 6.21 5.63 18.11
C MET A 1 5.35 4.42 18.38
N LEU A 2 4.40 4.52 19.31
CA LEU A 2 3.39 3.50 19.62
C LEU A 2 2.74 2.89 18.36
N HIS A 3 2.18 3.71 17.45
CA HIS A 3 1.58 3.20 16.21
C HIS A 3 2.51 2.33 15.35
N ARG A 4 3.79 2.71 15.20
CA ARG A 4 4.76 1.91 14.41
C ARG A 4 5.14 0.60 15.12
N ILE A 5 5.09 0.56 16.45
CA ILE A 5 5.24 -0.67 17.24
C ILE A 5 4.03 -1.58 17.04
N THR A 6 2.81 -1.04 17.10
CA THR A 6 1.57 -1.78 16.82
C THR A 6 1.59 -2.36 15.42
N GLN A 7 1.96 -1.58 14.40
CA GLN A 7 2.12 -2.05 13.02
C GLN A 7 3.16 -3.17 12.89
N PHE A 8 4.27 -3.08 13.62
CA PHE A 8 5.28 -4.13 13.65
C PHE A 8 4.74 -5.43 14.27
N ILE A 9 4.04 -5.34 15.41
CA ILE A 9 3.41 -6.49 16.06
C ILE A 9 2.33 -7.12 15.15
N TRP A 10 1.52 -6.30 14.48
CA TRP A 10 0.56 -6.77 13.48
C TRP A 10 1.25 -7.44 12.29
N ALA A 11 2.36 -6.90 11.79
CA ALA A 11 3.13 -7.51 10.70
C ALA A 11 3.69 -8.89 11.10
N LEU A 12 4.22 -9.03 12.33
CA LEU A 12 4.70 -10.31 12.87
C LEU A 12 3.56 -11.33 13.01
N THR A 13 2.46 -10.94 13.65
CA THR A 13 1.33 -11.84 13.91
C THR A 13 0.51 -12.17 12.66
N SER A 14 0.40 -11.24 11.70
CA SER A 14 -0.33 -11.46 10.44
C SER A 14 0.32 -12.50 9.54
N SER A 15 1.62 -12.74 9.67
CA SER A 15 2.32 -13.81 8.96
C SER A 15 1.74 -15.20 9.28
N PHE A 16 1.11 -15.37 10.45
CA PHE A 16 0.46 -16.61 10.86
C PHE A 16 -1.02 -16.71 10.43
N LYS A 17 -1.69 -15.60 10.11
CA LYS A 17 -3.12 -15.58 9.71
C LYS A 17 -3.32 -16.03 8.27
N LYS A 18 -4.42 -16.71 7.94
CA LYS A 18 -4.75 -17.05 6.54
C LYS A 18 -5.09 -15.80 5.73
N VAL A 19 -4.64 -15.74 4.47
CA VAL A 19 -4.98 -14.64 3.54
C VAL A 19 -6.45 -14.76 3.16
N ASP A 20 -7.17 -13.65 3.21
CA ASP A 20 -8.59 -13.56 2.88
C ASP A 20 -8.78 -13.45 1.36
N TYR A 21 -8.47 -14.53 0.64
CA TYR A 21 -8.57 -14.56 -0.83
C TYR A 21 -10.00 -14.33 -1.34
N LYS A 22 -11.01 -14.62 -0.52
CA LYS A 22 -12.41 -14.32 -0.84
C LYS A 22 -12.64 -12.82 -0.92
N TYR A 23 -12.10 -12.05 0.05
CA TYR A 23 -12.15 -10.60 0.00
C TYR A 23 -11.39 -10.04 -1.20
N VAL A 24 -10.16 -10.52 -1.45
CA VAL A 24 -9.34 -10.08 -2.59
C VAL A 24 -10.05 -10.32 -3.92
N SER A 25 -10.64 -11.50 -4.11
CA SER A 25 -11.29 -11.89 -5.37
C SER A 25 -12.59 -11.13 -5.65
N ARG A 26 -13.14 -10.39 -4.68
CA ARG A 26 -14.29 -9.53 -4.89
C ARG A 26 -13.94 -8.25 -5.66
N TYR A 27 -12.72 -7.75 -5.49
CA TYR A 27 -12.31 -6.43 -6.02
C TYR A 27 -11.22 -6.49 -7.08
N LEU A 28 -10.39 -7.55 -7.09
CA LEU A 28 -9.27 -7.69 -8.03
C LEU A 28 -9.59 -8.61 -9.20
N THR A 29 -9.17 -8.16 -10.38
CA THR A 29 -9.10 -8.97 -11.62
C THR A 29 -8.05 -10.08 -11.51
N ASP A 30 -8.03 -11.01 -12.46
CA ASP A 30 -7.06 -12.12 -12.45
C ASP A 30 -5.60 -11.65 -12.57
N ASP A 31 -5.32 -10.67 -13.43
CA ASP A 31 -3.98 -10.09 -13.59
C ASP A 31 -3.50 -9.42 -12.29
N GLU A 32 -4.38 -8.70 -11.62
CA GLU A 32 -4.08 -8.05 -10.34
C GLU A 32 -3.88 -9.06 -9.22
N LYS A 33 -4.69 -10.11 -9.17
CA LYS A 33 -4.51 -11.21 -8.22
C LYS A 33 -3.16 -11.87 -8.43
N HIS A 34 -2.71 -12.05 -9.67
CA HIS A 34 -1.39 -12.58 -9.95
C HIS A 34 -0.29 -11.70 -9.35
N LEU A 35 -0.35 -10.38 -9.56
CA LEU A 35 0.59 -9.45 -8.93
C LEU A 35 0.49 -9.48 -7.39
N PHE A 36 -0.73 -9.52 -6.86
CA PHE A 36 -0.99 -9.47 -5.41
C PHE A 36 -0.43 -10.69 -4.69
N ASN A 37 -0.65 -11.87 -5.27
CA ASN A 37 -0.21 -13.15 -4.73
C ASN A 37 1.32 -13.31 -4.75
N ASN A 38 2.04 -12.47 -5.52
CA ASN A 38 3.51 -12.46 -5.55
C ASN A 38 4.14 -11.68 -4.39
N MET A 39 3.35 -10.90 -3.63
CA MET A 39 3.81 -10.21 -2.42
C MET A 39 4.04 -11.16 -1.25
N LYS A 40 4.75 -10.69 -0.22
CA LYS A 40 4.86 -11.45 1.03
C LYS A 40 3.51 -11.49 1.72
N LYS A 41 3.24 -12.60 2.41
CA LYS A 41 2.00 -12.82 3.17
C LYS A 41 1.69 -11.68 4.15
N SER A 42 2.69 -11.16 4.85
CA SER A 42 2.54 -10.01 5.76
C SER A 42 2.12 -8.73 5.03
N ASP A 43 2.63 -8.50 3.82
CA ASP A 43 2.30 -7.31 3.02
C ASP A 43 0.91 -7.46 2.38
N MET A 44 0.53 -8.66 1.90
CA MET A 44 -0.85 -8.95 1.47
C MET A 44 -1.86 -8.68 2.58
N GLN A 45 -1.59 -9.15 3.79
CA GLN A 45 -2.46 -8.92 4.96
C GLN A 45 -2.57 -7.44 5.33
N HIS A 46 -1.49 -6.69 5.16
CA HIS A 46 -1.50 -5.25 5.37
C HIS A 46 -2.41 -4.56 4.34
N CYS A 47 -2.24 -4.86 3.06
CA CYS A 47 -3.10 -4.32 2.00
C CYS A 47 -4.58 -4.64 2.22
N ILE A 48 -4.91 -5.86 2.67
CA ILE A 48 -6.29 -6.24 3.02
C ILE A 48 -6.83 -5.40 4.18
N ARG A 49 -6.02 -5.09 5.20
CA ARG A 49 -6.45 -4.21 6.31
C ARG A 49 -6.67 -2.78 5.82
N VAL A 50 -5.78 -2.25 4.98
CA VAL A 50 -5.94 -0.92 4.37
C VAL A 50 -7.26 -0.86 3.60
N ALA A 51 -7.52 -1.84 2.73
CA ALA A 51 -8.74 -1.92 1.94
C ALA A 51 -10.01 -2.01 2.82
N LYS A 52 -10.00 -2.84 3.88
CA LYS A 52 -11.11 -2.93 4.84
C LYS A 52 -11.33 -1.63 5.63
N ASN A 53 -10.26 -0.92 5.97
CA ASN A 53 -10.35 0.38 6.63
C ASN A 53 -10.92 1.45 5.70
N ILE A 54 -10.55 1.45 4.41
CA ILE A 54 -11.17 2.29 3.39
C ILE A 54 -12.67 2.00 3.31
N GLU A 55 -13.06 0.73 3.12
CA GLU A 55 -14.46 0.30 3.06
C GLU A 55 -15.26 0.73 4.30
N TYR A 56 -14.69 0.54 5.49
CA TYR A 56 -15.30 0.95 6.75
C TYR A 56 -15.48 2.47 6.86
N SER A 57 -14.45 3.27 6.58
CA SER A 57 -14.52 4.73 6.69
C SER A 57 -15.50 5.34 5.68
N LEU A 58 -15.61 4.76 4.48
CA LEU A 58 -16.59 5.16 3.47
C LEU A 58 -18.02 4.81 3.91
N GLY A 59 -18.25 3.61 4.45
CA GLY A 59 -19.55 3.18 4.97
C GLY A 59 -20.05 4.04 6.15
N ASN A 60 -19.13 4.51 6.99
CA ASN A 60 -19.43 5.40 8.13
C ASN A 60 -19.46 6.90 7.76
N LYS A 61 -19.28 7.25 6.48
CA LYS A 61 -19.31 8.63 5.96
C LYS A 61 -18.29 9.57 6.61
N GLU A 62 -17.12 9.05 7.02
CA GLU A 62 -16.06 9.85 7.67
C GLU A 62 -15.49 10.97 6.79
N TYR A 63 -15.70 10.88 5.47
CA TYR A 63 -15.18 11.83 4.50
C TYR A 63 -16.14 12.97 4.14
N ASN A 64 -17.37 12.99 4.69
CA ASN A 64 -18.43 13.95 4.31
C ASN A 64 -18.71 14.01 2.79
N ILE A 65 -18.32 12.98 2.04
CA ILE A 65 -18.49 12.84 0.60
C ILE A 65 -19.21 11.53 0.35
N LYS A 66 -20.20 11.56 -0.55
CA LYS A 66 -20.88 10.35 -1.04
C LYS A 66 -20.24 9.96 -2.36
N TYR A 67 -19.78 8.73 -2.44
CA TYR A 67 -19.32 8.11 -3.67
C TYR A 67 -20.36 7.11 -4.15
N ASP A 68 -20.40 6.87 -5.45
CA ASP A 68 -21.12 5.74 -6.01
C ASP A 68 -20.38 4.42 -5.76
N ASP A 69 -21.06 3.30 -5.99
CA ASP A 69 -20.51 1.96 -5.76
C ASP A 69 -19.26 1.67 -6.59
N GLN A 70 -19.18 2.23 -7.80
CA GLN A 70 -18.00 2.08 -8.66
C GLN A 70 -16.78 2.73 -8.01
N LYS A 71 -16.93 3.98 -7.56
CA LYS A 71 -15.82 4.72 -6.95
C LYS A 71 -15.41 4.14 -5.60
N ILE A 72 -16.37 3.61 -4.83
CA ILE A 72 -16.07 2.85 -3.60
C ILE A 72 -15.21 1.63 -3.93
N ASN A 73 -15.60 0.84 -4.93
CA ASN A 73 -14.84 -0.34 -5.35
C ASN A 73 -13.44 0.02 -5.86
N GLU A 74 -13.29 1.14 -6.59
CA GLU A 74 -11.98 1.66 -7.00
C GLU A 74 -11.09 2.01 -5.80
N LEU A 75 -11.63 2.67 -4.77
CA LEU A 75 -10.86 3.02 -3.57
C LEU A 75 -10.45 1.79 -2.75
N ILE A 76 -11.31 0.77 -2.66
CA ILE A 76 -10.97 -0.51 -2.02
C ILE A 76 -9.88 -1.22 -2.82
N ARG A 77 -10.01 -1.25 -4.16
CA ARG A 77 -9.02 -1.79 -5.08
C ARG A 77 -7.67 -1.05 -4.95
N LEU A 78 -7.68 0.27 -4.77
CA LEU A 78 -6.49 1.08 -4.48
C LEU A 78 -5.80 0.62 -3.18
N GLY A 79 -6.57 0.40 -2.10
CA GLY A 79 -6.03 -0.13 -0.84
C GLY A 79 -5.36 -1.48 -0.99
N LEU A 80 -5.91 -2.38 -1.82
CA LEU A 80 -5.32 -3.69 -2.10
C LEU A 80 -4.03 -3.62 -2.93
N LEU A 81 -3.90 -2.63 -3.81
CA LEU A 81 -2.83 -2.57 -4.81
C LEU A 81 -1.74 -1.54 -4.54
N HIS A 82 -1.92 -0.63 -3.59
CA HIS A 82 -0.97 0.47 -3.36
C HIS A 82 0.47 0.01 -3.14
N ASP A 83 0.64 -1.19 -2.60
CA ASP A 83 1.91 -1.77 -2.19
C ASP A 83 2.44 -2.83 -3.17
N ILE A 84 1.80 -3.01 -4.33
CA ILE A 84 2.05 -4.12 -5.25
C ILE A 84 3.48 -4.21 -5.77
N GLY A 85 4.20 -3.09 -5.85
CA GLY A 85 5.62 -3.05 -6.22
C GLY A 85 6.54 -3.74 -5.21
N LYS A 86 6.05 -4.10 -4.02
CA LYS A 86 6.76 -4.97 -3.06
C LYS A 86 6.90 -6.41 -3.57
N SER A 87 6.10 -6.84 -4.55
CA SER A 87 6.27 -8.12 -5.26
C SER A 87 7.65 -8.21 -5.94
N GLU A 88 8.15 -7.10 -6.49
CA GLU A 88 9.47 -6.99 -7.13
C GLU A 88 10.61 -6.62 -6.14
N CYS A 89 10.25 -6.20 -4.92
CA CYS A 89 11.17 -5.64 -3.91
C CYS A 89 11.04 -6.35 -2.55
N LYS A 90 11.27 -7.66 -2.50
CA LYS A 90 11.00 -8.48 -1.31
C LYS A 90 11.94 -8.20 -0.11
N LEU A 91 11.70 -7.13 0.65
CA LEU A 91 12.37 -6.88 1.93
C LEU A 91 11.83 -7.78 3.04
N ASN A 92 12.71 -8.45 3.79
CA ASN A 92 12.29 -9.23 4.97
C ASN A 92 11.93 -8.33 6.15
N CYS A 93 11.36 -8.92 7.21
CA CYS A 93 10.87 -8.17 8.37
C CYS A 93 11.99 -7.37 9.05
N ILE A 94 13.20 -7.96 9.16
CA ILE A 94 14.38 -7.31 9.76
C ILE A 94 14.84 -6.14 8.89
N GLU A 95 14.99 -6.35 7.59
CA GLU A 95 15.37 -5.31 6.61
C GLU A 95 14.37 -4.14 6.64
N LYS A 96 13.07 -4.44 6.70
CA LYS A 96 12.01 -3.43 6.79
C LYS A 96 12.16 -2.62 8.07
N SER A 97 12.35 -3.26 9.22
CA SER A 97 12.55 -2.59 10.51
C SER A 97 13.79 -1.69 10.52
N ILE A 98 14.92 -2.18 9.99
CA ILE A 98 16.15 -1.40 9.85
C ILE A 98 15.88 -0.16 8.99
N MET A 99 15.23 -0.32 7.84
CA MET A 99 14.93 0.82 6.96
C MET A 99 13.99 1.84 7.59
N VAL A 100 12.98 1.42 8.34
CA VAL A 100 12.07 2.33 9.05
C VAL A 100 12.85 3.18 10.08
N ILE A 101 13.73 2.54 10.87
CA ILE A 101 14.57 3.22 11.86
C ILE A 101 15.53 4.18 11.17
N LEU A 102 16.28 3.72 10.18
CA LEU A 102 17.26 4.53 9.45
C LEU A 102 16.62 5.70 8.72
N ASN A 103 15.49 5.49 8.04
CA ASN A 103 14.75 6.56 7.37
C ASN A 103 14.33 7.66 8.36
N LYS A 104 13.90 7.29 9.56
CA LYS A 104 13.53 8.24 10.62
C LYS A 104 14.76 8.99 11.16
N LEU A 105 15.81 8.27 11.57
CA LEU A 105 17.03 8.86 12.14
C LEU A 105 17.71 9.82 11.15
N THR A 106 17.71 9.46 9.87
CA THR A 106 18.35 10.26 8.82
C THR A 106 17.44 11.33 8.22
N LYS A 107 16.17 11.44 8.66
CA LYS A 107 15.16 12.30 8.03
C LYS A 107 15.12 12.11 6.51
N SER A 108 15.04 10.85 6.06
CA SER A 108 15.06 10.43 4.66
C SER A 108 16.36 10.71 3.88
N LYS A 109 17.42 11.25 4.49
CA LYS A 109 18.71 11.47 3.81
C LYS A 109 19.36 10.18 3.33
N ILE A 110 18.99 9.02 3.88
CA ILE A 110 19.47 7.72 3.41
C ILE A 110 18.98 7.37 1.99
N LYS A 111 17.95 8.04 1.47
CA LYS A 111 17.43 7.84 0.10
C LYS A 111 18.51 7.96 -0.99
N LYS A 112 19.56 8.77 -0.76
CA LYS A 112 20.66 8.95 -1.73
C LYS A 112 21.53 7.70 -1.93
N PHE A 113 21.50 6.74 -0.99
CA PHE A 113 22.35 5.55 -1.06
C PHE A 113 21.69 4.41 -1.86
N THR A 114 21.19 4.73 -3.06
CA THR A 114 20.49 3.80 -3.96
C THR A 114 21.36 2.63 -4.44
N LYS A 115 22.69 2.71 -4.25
CA LYS A 115 23.62 1.59 -4.45
C LYS A 115 23.29 0.38 -3.58
N PHE A 116 22.73 0.59 -2.38
CA PHE A 116 22.34 -0.51 -1.51
C PHE A 116 20.96 -1.01 -1.91
N LYS A 117 20.87 -2.31 -2.23
CA LYS A 117 19.63 -2.98 -2.66
C LYS A 117 18.48 -2.72 -1.69
N ILE A 118 18.73 -2.79 -0.38
CA ILE A 118 17.73 -2.55 0.66
C ILE A 118 17.13 -1.14 0.58
N VAL A 119 17.97 -0.12 0.39
CA VAL A 119 17.55 1.29 0.26
C VAL A 119 16.74 1.48 -1.00
N ARG A 120 17.26 1.00 -2.14
CA ARG A 120 16.58 1.07 -3.44
C ARG A 120 15.21 0.40 -3.42
N ASN A 121 15.13 -0.78 -2.82
CA ASN A 121 13.88 -1.53 -2.69
C ASN A 121 12.87 -0.83 -1.77
N TYR A 122 13.34 -0.25 -0.66
CA TYR A 122 12.48 0.48 0.26
C TYR A 122 11.86 1.73 -0.38
N TYR A 123 12.63 2.53 -1.13
CA TYR A 123 12.12 3.79 -1.67
C TYR A 123 11.39 3.67 -3.02
N ASN A 124 11.68 2.65 -3.83
CA ASN A 124 11.18 2.60 -5.21
C ASN A 124 9.97 1.68 -5.41
N HIS A 125 9.47 1.02 -4.36
CA HIS A 125 8.33 0.09 -4.52
C HIS A 125 7.05 0.80 -4.96
N ALA A 126 6.83 2.07 -4.58
CA ALA A 126 5.71 2.87 -5.05
C ALA A 126 5.78 3.12 -6.57
N ASP A 127 6.95 3.55 -7.07
CA ASP A 127 7.18 3.75 -8.50
C ASP A 127 7.05 2.44 -9.29
N ARG A 128 7.57 1.33 -8.74
CA ARG A 128 7.41 0.01 -9.38
C ARG A 128 5.97 -0.45 -9.40
N GLY A 129 5.22 -0.24 -8.32
CA GLY A 129 3.79 -0.54 -8.26
C GLY A 129 3.01 0.22 -9.31
N ALA A 130 3.25 1.53 -9.43
CA ALA A 130 2.66 2.35 -10.49
C ALA A 130 3.01 1.81 -11.89
N ASN A 131 4.27 1.50 -12.16
CA ASN A 131 4.70 0.96 -13.45
C ASN A 131 4.04 -0.39 -13.79
N LEU A 132 3.96 -1.32 -12.82
CA LEU A 132 3.31 -2.62 -13.01
C LEU A 132 1.84 -2.46 -13.42
N LEU A 133 1.14 -1.53 -12.77
CA LEU A 133 -0.27 -1.30 -13.03
C LEU A 133 -0.51 -0.51 -14.33
N SER A 134 0.35 0.44 -14.67
CA SER A 134 0.29 1.13 -15.97
C SER A 134 0.50 0.18 -17.16
N GLN A 135 1.14 -0.98 -16.96
CA GLN A 135 1.29 -2.00 -17.99
C GLN A 135 0.02 -2.86 -18.18
N LEU A 136 -0.92 -2.83 -17.23
CA LEU A 136 -2.18 -3.56 -17.33
C LEU A 136 -3.21 -2.74 -18.13
N ASN A 137 -3.11 -2.81 -19.47
CA ASN A 137 -4.14 -2.40 -20.45
C ASN A 137 -4.94 -1.12 -20.13
N ASN A 138 -4.30 -0.06 -19.63
CA ASN A 138 -4.92 1.25 -19.33
C ASN A 138 -6.19 1.20 -18.46
N GLN A 139 -6.26 0.28 -17.50
CA GLN A 139 -7.46 0.12 -16.64
C GLN A 139 -7.59 1.17 -15.52
N TYR A 140 -6.59 2.01 -15.32
CA TYR A 140 -6.51 2.91 -14.16
C TYR A 140 -6.53 4.37 -14.59
N THR A 141 -7.20 5.19 -13.77
CA THR A 141 -7.17 6.64 -13.91
C THR A 141 -5.79 7.19 -13.52
N ASP A 142 -5.48 8.39 -14.01
CA ASP A 142 -4.25 9.10 -13.61
C ASP A 142 -4.21 9.35 -12.09
N GLN A 143 -5.36 9.61 -11.46
CA GLN A 143 -5.46 9.81 -10.02
C GLN A 143 -5.08 8.55 -9.24
N PHE A 144 -5.50 7.37 -9.72
CA PHE A 144 -5.19 6.09 -9.10
C PHE A 144 -3.70 5.80 -9.17
N ILE A 145 -3.10 5.97 -10.35
CA ILE A 145 -1.66 5.76 -10.55
C ILE A 145 -0.85 6.78 -9.75
N GLU A 146 -1.27 8.04 -9.70
CA GLU A 146 -0.62 9.08 -8.89
C GLU A 146 -0.69 8.75 -7.39
N ALA A 147 -1.83 8.24 -6.91
CA ALA A 147 -2.00 7.83 -5.53
C ALA A 147 -1.04 6.69 -5.16
N ILE A 148 -0.92 5.67 -6.02
CA ILE A 148 0.04 4.59 -5.83
C ILE A 148 1.47 5.09 -5.85
N LYS A 149 1.84 5.94 -6.80
CA LYS A 149 3.21 6.47 -6.89
C LYS A 149 3.59 7.31 -5.66
N ASN A 150 2.63 8.00 -5.04
CA ASN A 150 2.88 9.00 -4.02
C ASN A 150 2.41 8.62 -2.60
N HIS A 151 2.04 7.36 -2.33
CA HIS A 151 1.54 6.96 -1.01
C HIS A 151 2.54 7.17 0.14
N HIS A 152 3.86 7.17 -0.12
CA HIS A 152 4.89 7.56 0.86
C HIS A 152 5.23 9.06 0.90
N ASN A 153 4.69 9.86 -0.02
CA ASN A 153 5.03 11.27 -0.16
C ASN A 153 4.50 12.06 1.04
N LYS A 154 5.34 12.88 1.67
CA LYS A 154 4.97 13.72 2.82
C LYS A 154 4.51 15.13 2.42
N GLY A 155 4.67 15.51 1.16
CA GLY A 155 4.21 16.77 0.62
C GLY A 155 2.72 16.79 0.35
N THR A 156 2.18 17.99 0.15
CA THR A 156 0.79 18.20 -0.24
C THR A 156 0.63 17.93 -1.72
N ILE A 157 -0.13 16.88 -2.06
CA ILE A 157 -0.56 16.57 -3.42
C ILE A 157 -2.07 16.66 -3.43
N LYS A 158 -2.64 17.37 -4.40
CA LYS A 158 -4.09 17.52 -4.57
C LYS A 158 -4.66 16.27 -5.24
N ASN A 159 -4.71 15.18 -4.49
CA ASN A 159 -5.28 13.91 -4.92
C ASN A 159 -6.08 13.31 -3.76
N GLU A 160 -7.38 13.17 -3.97
CA GLU A 160 -8.34 12.72 -2.95
C GLU A 160 -8.16 11.24 -2.61
N GLU A 161 -7.93 10.41 -3.63
CA GLU A 161 -7.69 8.97 -3.46
C GLU A 161 -6.43 8.72 -2.63
N LEU A 162 -5.38 9.52 -2.87
CA LEU A 162 -4.15 9.51 -2.08
C LEU A 162 -4.39 9.89 -0.61
N LEU A 163 -5.28 10.86 -0.36
CA LEU A 163 -5.62 11.28 1.01
C LEU A 163 -6.34 10.16 1.76
N ILE A 164 -7.33 9.54 1.13
CA ILE A 164 -8.08 8.40 1.68
C ILE A 164 -7.14 7.23 1.95
N LEU A 165 -6.29 6.89 0.97
CA LEU A 165 -5.32 5.82 1.08
C LEU A 165 -4.38 6.04 2.26
N LYS A 166 -3.79 7.24 2.41
CA LYS A 166 -2.87 7.54 3.53
C LYS A 166 -3.55 7.44 4.89
N ARG A 167 -4.78 7.94 5.02
CA ARG A 167 -5.54 7.86 6.27
C ARG A 167 -5.79 6.40 6.67
N ALA A 168 -6.19 5.56 5.72
CA ALA A 168 -6.39 4.14 5.96
C ALA A 168 -5.07 3.41 6.26
N ASP A 169 -3.98 3.72 5.56
CA ASP A 169 -2.66 3.12 5.78
C ASP A 169 -2.09 3.42 7.18
N ASP A 170 -2.25 4.66 7.65
CA ASP A 170 -1.74 5.09 8.95
C ASP A 170 -2.39 4.33 10.14
N ILE A 171 -3.59 3.79 9.97
CA ILE A 171 -4.33 3.01 10.98
C ILE A 171 -4.29 1.49 10.75
N SER A 172 -3.60 1.02 9.70
CA SER A 172 -3.53 -0.40 9.28
C SER A 172 -2.25 -1.13 9.67
#